data_AF-A0A836RW21-F1
#
_entry.id   AF-A0A836RW21-F1
#
_cell.length_a   1.000
_cell.length_b   1.000
_cell.length_c   1.000
_cell.angle_alpha   90.00
_cell.angle_beta   90.00
_cell.angle_gamma   90.00
#
_symmetry.space_group_name_H-M   'P 1'
#
loop_
_entity.id
_entity.type
_entity.pdbx_description
1 polymer ?
#
loop_
_entity_poly.entity_id
_entity_poly.type
_entity_poly.pdbx_seq_one_letter_code
_entity_poly.pdbx_strand_id
1 'polypeptide(L)'
;MAKIERIKRIYGTYEALLIDVYLMIVEDKRRAAVDPIALSLFLEDLDSLWALLPPRVQAQAKAMLKVTSIKEIEEIALRECGAEGDEFEHPVKLQQRCHARLYEYLSKAFHVITSLVHKTGLFYYMRDIERGGEYEENIEHGG
;
A
#
# COMPACT_ATOMS: atom_id res chain seq x y z
N MET A 1 16.87 -8.01 -7.94
CA MET A 1 16.73 -7.04 -9.05
C MET A 1 16.62 -7.68 -10.44
N ALA A 2 17.50 -8.61 -10.86
CA ALA A 2 17.47 -9.17 -12.23
C ALA A 2 16.14 -9.80 -12.70
N LYS A 3 15.34 -10.35 -11.77
CA LYS A 3 14.03 -10.96 -12.07
C LYS A 3 12.93 -9.92 -12.31
N ILE A 4 12.97 -8.79 -11.60
CA ILE A 4 12.01 -7.67 -11.76
C ILE A 4 12.24 -6.97 -13.10
N GLU A 5 13.50 -6.73 -13.46
CA GLU A 5 13.89 -6.25 -14.80
C GLU A 5 13.39 -7.16 -15.92
N ARG A 6 13.42 -8.49 -15.71
CA ARG A 6 12.90 -9.47 -16.66
C ARG A 6 11.38 -9.43 -16.78
N ILE A 7 10.68 -9.25 -15.66
CA ILE A 7 9.22 -9.06 -15.62
C ILE A 7 8.88 -7.79 -16.40
N LYS A 8 9.45 -6.63 -16.06
CA LYS A 8 9.18 -5.34 -16.73
C LYS A 8 9.31 -5.37 -18.24
N ARG A 9 10.30 -6.08 -18.80
CA ARG A 9 10.52 -6.18 -20.26
C ARG A 9 9.38 -6.86 -21.03
N ILE A 10 8.52 -7.61 -20.34
CA ILE A 10 7.42 -8.37 -20.95
C ILE A 10 6.13 -7.53 -20.96
N TYR A 11 6.04 -6.47 -20.15
CA TYR A 11 4.80 -5.70 -19.99
C TYR A 11 4.83 -4.34 -20.70
N GLY A 12 3.64 -3.79 -20.91
CA GLY A 12 3.46 -2.41 -21.34
C GLY A 12 4.03 -1.42 -20.33
N THR A 13 4.25 -0.19 -20.78
CA THR A 13 4.87 0.89 -19.99
C THR A 13 4.08 1.20 -18.70
N TYR A 14 2.76 1.01 -18.72
CA TYR A 14 1.87 1.30 -17.59
C TYR A 14 1.98 0.24 -16.48
N GLU A 15 1.99 -1.05 -16.84
CA GLU A 15 2.14 -2.15 -15.89
C GLU A 15 3.55 -2.15 -15.26
N ALA A 16 4.58 -1.78 -16.03
CA ALA A 16 5.93 -1.63 -15.49
C ALA A 16 6.01 -0.50 -14.45
N LEU A 17 5.39 0.66 -14.73
CA LEU A 17 5.29 1.78 -13.79
C LEU A 17 4.56 1.37 -12.51
N LEU A 18 3.45 0.66 -12.66
CA LEU A 18 2.65 0.16 -11.56
C LEU A 18 3.46 -0.81 -10.66
N ILE A 19 4.23 -1.73 -11.25
CA ILE A 19 5.13 -2.62 -10.50
C ILE A 19 6.19 -1.83 -9.73
N ASP A 20 6.75 -0.78 -10.31
CA ASP A 20 7.74 0.06 -9.63
C ASP A 20 7.14 0.78 -8.43
N VAL A 21 5.99 1.43 -8.61
CA VAL A 21 5.27 2.08 -7.51
C VAL A 21 4.93 1.07 -6.42
N TYR A 22 4.46 -0.13 -6.78
CA TYR A 22 4.15 -1.17 -5.81
C TYR A 22 5.37 -1.60 -4.98
N LEU A 23 6.52 -1.77 -5.61
CA LEU A 23 7.74 -2.18 -4.93
C LEU A 23 8.25 -1.11 -3.96
N MET A 24 8.19 0.17 -4.36
CA MET A 24 8.54 1.30 -3.48
C MET A 24 7.65 1.30 -2.23
N ILE A 25 6.34 1.14 -2.41
CA ILE A 25 5.38 1.05 -1.30
C ILE A 25 5.71 -0.09 -0.34
N VAL A 26 6.05 -1.28 -0.85
CA VAL A 26 6.37 -2.44 0.01
C VAL A 26 7.64 -2.18 0.84
N GLU A 27 8.65 -1.55 0.24
CA GLU A 27 9.88 -1.20 0.94
C GLU A 27 9.63 -0.15 2.03
N ASP A 28 8.95 0.95 1.68
CA ASP A 28 8.67 2.03 2.62
C ASP A 28 7.70 1.61 3.71
N LYS A 29 6.68 0.79 3.40
CA LYS A 29 5.82 0.17 4.41
C LYS A 29 6.61 -0.67 5.42
N ARG A 30 7.62 -1.43 4.99
CA ARG A 30 8.44 -2.24 5.92
C ARG A 30 9.23 -1.35 6.87
N ARG A 31 9.77 -0.23 6.37
CA ARG A 31 10.54 0.74 7.16
C ARG A 31 9.65 1.58 8.07
N ALA A 32 8.45 1.94 7.60
CA ALA A 32 7.45 2.75 8.31
C ALA A 32 6.96 2.14 9.62
N ALA A 33 7.22 0.84 9.87
CA ALA A 33 6.91 0.23 11.16
C ALA A 33 7.70 0.85 12.33
N VAL A 34 8.87 1.45 12.06
CA VAL A 34 9.79 1.98 13.08
C VAL A 34 10.37 3.35 12.74
N ASP A 35 10.26 3.81 11.49
CA ASP A 35 10.84 5.06 11.00
C ASP A 35 9.74 6.04 10.56
N PRO A 36 9.53 7.17 11.28
CA PRO A 36 8.54 8.18 10.91
C PRO A 36 8.76 8.81 9.54
N ILE A 37 10.01 8.90 9.06
CA ILE A 37 10.29 9.43 7.72
C ILE A 37 9.78 8.45 6.67
N ALA A 38 10.02 7.15 6.86
CA ALA A 38 9.50 6.13 5.97
C ALA A 38 7.97 6.04 6.01
N LEU A 39 7.33 6.40 7.12
CA LEU A 39 5.87 6.49 7.17
C LEU A 39 5.31 7.59 6.26
N SER A 40 5.98 8.75 6.19
CA SER A 40 5.62 9.81 5.24
C SER A 40 5.80 9.37 3.79
N LEU A 41 6.89 8.66 3.48
CA LEU A 41 7.11 8.10 2.13
C LEU A 41 6.04 7.06 1.78
N PHE A 42 5.71 6.17 2.72
CA PHE A 42 4.64 5.19 2.53
C PHE A 42 3.28 5.84 2.23
N LEU A 43 2.96 6.96 2.88
CA LEU A 43 1.75 7.75 2.60
C LEU A 43 1.77 8.30 1.16
N GLU A 44 2.86 8.95 0.75
CA GLU A 44 3.02 9.56 -0.58
C GLU A 44 2.96 8.52 -1.70
N ASP A 45 3.63 7.39 -1.53
CA ASP A 45 3.61 6.32 -2.51
C ASP A 45 2.23 5.67 -2.61
N LEU A 46 1.53 5.51 -1.48
CA LEU A 46 0.18 4.96 -1.48
C LEU A 46 -0.83 5.89 -2.17
N ASP A 47 -0.69 7.21 -2.00
CA ASP A 47 -1.49 8.20 -2.73
C ASP A 47 -1.18 8.18 -4.24
N SER A 48 0.10 8.00 -4.59
CA SER A 48 0.53 7.82 -5.98
C SER A 48 -0.11 6.56 -6.60
N LEU A 49 -0.09 5.43 -5.90
CA LEU A 49 -0.78 4.22 -6.36
C LEU A 49 -2.28 4.45 -6.50
N TRP A 50 -2.91 5.11 -5.53
CA TRP A 50 -4.34 5.44 -5.58
C TRP A 50 -4.69 6.24 -6.84
N ALA A 51 -3.89 7.26 -7.17
CA ALA A 51 -4.07 8.08 -8.36
C ALA A 51 -3.94 7.29 -9.67
N LEU A 52 -3.09 6.25 -9.69
CA LEU A 52 -2.90 5.38 -10.85
C LEU A 52 -4.04 4.35 -11.03
N LEU A 53 -4.86 4.10 -10.02
CA LEU A 53 -5.95 3.12 -10.11
C LEU A 53 -7.01 3.54 -11.14
N PRO A 54 -7.57 2.60 -11.92
CA PRO A 54 -8.73 2.89 -12.77
C PRO A 54 -9.93 3.40 -11.94
N PRO A 55 -10.78 4.29 -12.50
CA PRO A 55 -11.90 4.89 -11.76
C PRO A 55 -12.84 3.89 -11.10
N ARG A 56 -13.07 2.74 -11.75
CA ARG A 56 -13.89 1.64 -11.19
C ARG A 56 -13.26 1.04 -9.93
N VAL A 57 -11.94 0.87 -9.91
CA VAL A 57 -11.20 0.34 -8.76
C VAL A 57 -11.15 1.36 -7.64
N GLN A 58 -10.93 2.64 -7.96
CA GLN A 58 -11.03 3.72 -6.98
C GLN A 58 -12.41 3.77 -6.33
N ALA A 59 -13.50 3.66 -7.11
CA ALA A 59 -14.86 3.64 -6.55
C ALA A 59 -15.08 2.48 -5.57
N GLN A 60 -14.55 1.29 -5.88
CA GLN A 60 -14.61 0.14 -4.96
C GLN A 60 -13.76 0.35 -3.71
N ALA A 61 -12.54 0.88 -3.85
CA ALA A 61 -11.67 1.19 -2.73
C ALA A 61 -12.31 2.21 -1.79
N LYS A 62 -12.90 3.27 -2.34
CA LYS A 62 -13.66 4.29 -1.59
C LYS A 62 -14.80 3.67 -0.78
N ALA A 63 -15.56 2.77 -1.38
CA ALA A 63 -16.66 2.08 -0.70
C ALA A 63 -16.18 1.18 0.45
N MET A 64 -15.07 0.44 0.24
CA MET A 64 -14.53 -0.47 1.25
C MET A 64 -13.84 0.25 2.41
N LEU A 65 -13.09 1.31 2.12
CA LEU A 65 -12.34 2.08 3.10
C LEU A 65 -13.18 3.19 3.75
N LYS A 66 -14.33 3.54 3.15
CA LYS A 66 -15.19 4.66 3.57
C LYS A 66 -14.47 6.01 3.58
N VAL A 67 -13.59 6.21 2.60
CA VAL A 67 -12.82 7.45 2.40
C VAL A 67 -12.81 7.78 0.92
N THR A 68 -12.48 9.03 0.59
CA THR A 68 -12.41 9.54 -0.78
C THR A 68 -10.98 9.65 -1.31
N SER A 69 -9.98 9.65 -0.41
CA SER A 69 -8.54 9.77 -0.74
C SER A 69 -7.67 9.14 0.34
N ILE A 70 -6.37 8.96 0.05
CA ILE A 70 -5.38 8.53 1.04
C ILE A 70 -5.13 9.64 2.07
N LYS A 71 -5.18 10.90 1.68
CA LYS A 71 -5.07 12.04 2.60
C LYS A 71 -6.17 12.05 3.67
N GLU A 72 -7.40 11.68 3.31
CA GLU A 72 -8.49 11.58 4.29
C GLU A 72 -8.21 10.51 5.36
N ILE A 73 -7.48 9.44 5.01
CA ILE A 73 -7.04 8.42 5.97
C ILE A 73 -6.06 9.01 6.98
N GLU A 74 -5.10 9.83 6.53
CA GLU A 74 -4.17 10.52 7.40
C GLU A 74 -4.91 11.44 8.39
N GLU A 75 -5.85 12.25 7.89
CA GLU A 75 -6.63 13.17 8.72
C GLU A 75 -7.46 12.45 9.79
N ILE A 76 -8.07 11.31 9.44
CA ILE A 76 -8.81 10.48 10.39
C ILE A 76 -7.87 9.91 11.45
N ALA A 77 -6.75 9.31 11.04
CA ALA A 77 -5.79 8.69 11.96
C ALA A 77 -5.20 9.71 12.97
N LEU A 78 -4.85 10.91 12.50
CA LEU A 78 -4.33 11.97 13.37
C LEU A 78 -5.39 12.51 14.34
N ARG A 79 -6.63 12.66 13.87
CA ARG A 79 -7.75 13.09 14.72
C ARG A 79 -8.04 12.10 15.84
N GLU A 80 -8.09 10.81 15.51
CA GLU A 80 -8.28 9.75 16.50
C GLU A 80 -7.11 9.67 17.48
N CYS A 81 -5.87 9.82 17.01
CA CYS A 81 -4.73 9.86 17.91
C CYS A 81 -4.79 11.03 18.91
N GLY A 82 -5.23 12.21 18.45
CA GLY A 82 -5.38 13.40 19.29
C GLY A 82 -6.54 13.29 20.28
N ALA A 83 -7.63 12.61 19.90
CA ALA A 83 -8.79 12.39 20.78
C ALA A 83 -8.52 11.38 21.91
N GLU A 84 -7.56 10.47 21.72
CA GLU A 84 -7.15 9.47 22.72
C GLU A 84 -6.04 9.96 23.65
N GLY A 85 -5.52 11.16 23.42
CA GLY A 85 -4.48 11.75 24.26
C GLY A 85 -5.03 12.18 25.61
N ASP A 86 -4.35 11.73 26.67
CA ASP A 86 -4.43 12.39 27.97
C ASP A 86 -3.71 13.74 27.86
N GLU A 87 -4.25 14.80 28.46
CA GLU A 87 -3.68 16.16 28.38
C GLU A 87 -2.24 16.23 28.94
N PHE A 88 -1.84 15.22 29.70
CA PHE A 88 -0.52 15.09 30.34
C PHE A 88 0.39 14.05 29.70
N GLU A 89 0.03 13.51 28.54
CA GLU A 89 0.85 12.51 27.88
C GLU A 89 2.19 13.09 27.41
N HIS A 90 3.27 12.37 27.69
CA HIS A 90 4.61 12.77 27.25
C HIS A 90 4.65 12.87 25.70
N PRO A 91 5.16 13.96 25.10
CA PRO A 91 5.10 14.19 23.65
C PRO A 91 5.65 13.04 22.79
N VAL A 92 6.72 12.39 23.25
CA VAL A 92 7.31 11.24 22.55
C VAL A 92 6.36 10.03 22.51
N LYS A 93 5.60 9.78 23.59
CA LYS A 93 4.63 8.67 23.64
C LYS A 93 3.44 8.96 22.72
N LEU A 94 2.95 10.20 22.75
CA LEU A 94 1.91 10.67 21.82
C LEU A 94 2.36 10.48 20.36
N GLN A 95 3.58 10.91 20.02
CA GLN A 95 4.13 10.76 18.67
C GLN A 95 4.24 9.28 18.26
N GLN A 96 4.71 8.41 19.15
CA GLN A 96 4.80 6.97 18.89
C GLN A 96 3.41 6.34 18.67
N ARG A 97 2.41 6.74 19.47
CA ARG A 97 1.03 6.27 19.28
C ARG A 97 0.45 6.74 17.95
N CYS A 98 0.61 8.03 17.61
CA CYS A 98 0.12 8.56 16.35
C CYS A 98 0.79 7.91 15.15
N HIS A 99 2.10 7.68 15.25
CA HIS A 99 2.87 6.93 14.25
C HIS A 99 2.32 5.52 14.05
N ALA A 100 2.13 4.76 15.13
CA ALA A 100 1.58 3.41 15.07
C ALA A 100 0.15 3.39 14.51
N ARG A 101 -0.68 4.37 14.89
CA ARG A 101 -2.05 4.50 14.42
C ARG A 101 -2.11 4.79 12.92
N LEU A 102 -1.36 5.79 12.46
CA LEU A 102 -1.30 6.12 11.04
C LEU A 102 -0.76 4.93 10.22
N TYR A 103 0.28 4.25 10.71
CA TYR A 103 0.79 3.04 10.08
C TYR A 103 -0.28 1.93 9.94
N GLU A 104 -1.11 1.70 10.94
CA GLU A 104 -2.20 0.72 10.90
C GLU A 104 -3.23 1.06 9.81
N TYR A 105 -3.66 2.31 9.79
CA TYR A 105 -4.64 2.82 8.82
C TYR A 105 -4.11 2.73 7.38
N LEU A 106 -2.86 3.16 7.14
CA LEU A 106 -2.23 3.05 5.83
C LEU A 106 -1.98 1.60 5.42
N SER A 107 -1.60 0.73 6.36
CA SER A 107 -1.45 -0.70 6.09
C SER A 107 -2.76 -1.36 5.66
N LYS A 108 -3.87 -0.99 6.30
CA LYS A 108 -5.22 -1.46 5.92
C LYS A 108 -5.62 -0.95 4.54
N ALA A 109 -5.38 0.32 4.26
CA ALA A 109 -5.64 0.92 2.95
C ALA A 109 -4.85 0.21 1.85
N PHE A 110 -3.54 0.03 2.06
CA PHE A 110 -2.67 -0.73 1.16
C PHE A 110 -3.19 -2.14 0.91
N HIS A 111 -3.60 -2.88 1.96
CA HIS A 111 -4.14 -4.23 1.80
C HIS A 111 -5.44 -4.26 0.96
N VAL A 112 -6.34 -3.30 1.16
CA VAL A 112 -7.58 -3.21 0.36
C VAL A 112 -7.26 -2.90 -1.10
N ILE A 113 -6.42 -1.89 -1.34
CA ILE A 113 -6.05 -1.45 -2.69
C ILE A 113 -5.40 -2.60 -3.46
N THR A 114 -4.39 -3.24 -2.86
CA THR A 114 -3.68 -4.37 -3.45
C THR A 114 -4.58 -5.56 -3.73
N SER A 115 -5.48 -5.90 -2.80
CA SER A 115 -6.50 -6.93 -3.03
C SER A 115 -7.41 -6.59 -4.22
N LEU A 116 -7.83 -5.34 -4.37
CA LEU A 116 -8.70 -4.92 -5.48
C LEU A 116 -7.95 -4.93 -6.82
N VAL A 117 -6.72 -4.44 -6.83
CA VAL A 117 -5.82 -4.45 -7.98
C VAL A 117 -5.59 -5.89 -8.46
N HIS A 118 -5.34 -6.83 -7.54
CA HIS A 118 -5.19 -8.25 -7.87
C HIS A 118 -6.49 -8.85 -8.42
N LYS A 119 -7.64 -8.62 -7.75
CA LYS A 119 -8.95 -9.15 -8.19
C LYS A 119 -9.39 -8.64 -9.55
N THR A 120 -8.98 -7.43 -9.93
CA THR A 120 -9.34 -6.81 -11.20
C THR A 120 -8.37 -7.15 -12.34
N GLY A 121 -7.37 -7.98 -12.07
CA GLY A 121 -6.37 -8.39 -13.06
C GLY A 121 -5.41 -7.29 -13.46
N LEU A 122 -5.37 -6.17 -12.73
CA LEU A 122 -4.43 -5.08 -12.99
C LEU A 122 -3.00 -5.49 -12.62
N PHE A 123 -2.85 -6.43 -11.67
CA PHE A 123 -1.58 -7.07 -11.33
C PHE A 123 -1.79 -8.56 -11.06
N TYR A 124 -1.42 -9.41 -12.01
CA TYR A 124 -1.45 -10.87 -11.81
C TYR A 124 -0.28 -11.38 -10.94
N TYR A 125 0.81 -10.62 -10.80
CA TYR A 125 2.11 -11.10 -10.27
C TYR A 125 2.42 -10.67 -8.82
N MET A 126 1.46 -10.05 -8.13
CA MET A 126 1.66 -9.57 -6.75
C MET A 126 2.00 -10.71 -5.77
N ARG A 127 1.35 -11.88 -5.91
CA ARG A 127 1.70 -13.08 -5.11
C ARG A 127 3.16 -13.49 -5.31
N ASP A 128 3.68 -13.32 -6.52
CA ASP A 128 5.04 -13.74 -6.86
C ASP A 128 6.05 -12.77 -6.30
N ILE A 129 5.75 -11.47 -6.37
CA ILE A 129 6.60 -10.44 -5.79
C ILE A 129 6.59 -10.53 -4.24
N GLU A 130 5.43 -10.75 -3.62
CA GLU A 130 5.29 -10.91 -2.17
C GLU A 130 5.97 -12.18 -1.64
N ARG A 131 6.01 -13.26 -2.42
CA ARG A 131 6.67 -14.54 -2.07
C ARG A 131 8.13 -14.64 -2.52
N GLY A 132 8.73 -13.58 -3.08
CA GLY A 132 10.10 -13.65 -3.61
C GLY A 132 10.26 -14.47 -4.90
N GLY A 133 9.15 -14.85 -5.54
CA GLY A 133 9.09 -15.46 -6.85
C GLY A 133 9.22 -16.99 -6.85
N GLU A 134 8.88 -17.67 -5.76
CA GLU A 134 8.68 -19.12 -5.75
C GLU A 134 7.31 -19.46 -6.34
N TYR A 135 7.25 -19.57 -7.67
CA TYR A 135 6.24 -20.41 -8.32
C TYR A 135 6.85 -21.80 -8.43
N GLU A 136 6.36 -22.76 -7.64
CA GLU A 136 6.36 -24.15 -8.10
C GLU A 136 5.39 -24.19 -9.29
N GLU A 137 5.92 -24.54 -10.46
CA GLU A 137 5.14 -24.81 -11.67
C GLU A 137 4.07 -25.85 -11.36
N ASN A 138 2.83 -25.40 -11.16
CA ASN A 138 1.65 -26.21 -11.40
C ASN A 138 0.74 -25.44 -12.36
N ILE A 139 1.27 -25.18 -13.56
CA ILE A 139 0.41 -25.00 -14.74
C ILE A 139 0.03 -26.41 -15.17
N GLU A 140 -0.93 -27.01 -14.48
CA GLU A 140 -1.65 -28.15 -15.05
C GLU A 140 -2.35 -27.65 -16.32
N HIS A 141 -1.98 -28.26 -17.44
CA HIS A 141 -2.72 -28.19 -18.68
C HIS A 141 -4.18 -28.60 -18.45
N GLY A 142 -5.10 -27.72 -18.82
CA GLY A 142 -6.48 -28.08 -19.17
C GLY A 142 -6.96 -27.04 -20.19
N GLY A 143 -7.14 -27.35 -21.46
CA GLY A 143 -7.71 -28.57 -22.02
C GLY A 143 -9.20 -28.35 -22.18
#